data_AF-A0A6L5F4J7-F1
#
_entry.id   AF-A0A6L5F4J7-F1
#
_cell.length_a   1.000
_cell.length_b   1.000
_cell.length_c   1.000
_cell.angle_alpha   90.00
_cell.angle_beta   90.00
_cell.angle_gamma   90.00
#
_symmetry.space_group_name_H-M   'P 1'
#
loop_
_entity.id
_entity.type
_entity.pdbx_description
1 polymer ?
#
loop_
_entity_poly.entity_id
_entity_poly.type
_entity_poly.pdbx_seq_one_letter_code
_entity_poly.pdbx_strand_id
1 'polypeptide(L)'
;MTKSRDEYRELGGRGEEMAEQLSYEIDFLSRWLPSKLGEDETAKIVDATIDELGLSGDPGAAGRVIGAIMKSRGNDLDGAVVNRLVRERLG
;
A
#
# COMPACT_ATOMS: atom_id res chain seq x y z
N MET A 1 -7.18 -12.09 -5.53
CA MET A 1 -7.39 -12.92 -4.34
C MET A 1 -8.31 -12.23 -3.34
N THR A 2 -7.90 -11.15 -2.66
CA THR A 2 -8.72 -10.48 -1.63
C THR A 2 -10.08 -9.99 -2.14
N LYS A 3 -10.09 -9.25 -3.26
CA LYS A 3 -11.34 -8.78 -3.89
C LYS A 3 -12.28 -9.95 -4.23
N SER A 4 -11.75 -11.01 -4.84
CA SER A 4 -12.53 -12.18 -5.23
C SER A 4 -13.10 -12.93 -4.01
N ARG A 5 -12.32 -13.05 -2.93
CA ARG A 5 -12.81 -13.63 -1.66
C ARG A 5 -14.01 -12.85 -1.14
N ASP A 6 -13.94 -11.52 -1.17
CA ASP A 6 -15.01 -10.66 -0.67
C ASP A 6 -16.26 -10.76 -1.56
N GLU A 7 -16.11 -10.81 -2.88
CA GLU A 7 -17.21 -11.08 -3.83
C GLU A 7 -17.90 -12.43 -3.55
N TYR A 8 -17.15 -13.49 -3.20
CA TYR A 8 -17.74 -14.78 -2.84
C TYR A 8 -18.50 -14.74 -1.50
N ARG A 9 -18.02 -13.97 -0.50
CA ARG A 9 -18.76 -13.78 0.76
C ARG A 9 -20.09 -13.09 0.55
N GLU A 10 -20.17 -12.14 -0.37
CA GLU A 10 -21.42 -11.44 -0.72
C GLU A 10 -22.48 -12.38 -1.30
N LEU A 11 -22.08 -13.53 -1.87
CA LEU A 11 -23.01 -14.58 -2.35
C LEU A 11 -23.60 -15.44 -1.23
N GLY A 12 -23.21 -15.20 0.03
CA GLY A 12 -23.67 -15.95 1.20
C GLY A 12 -23.33 -17.44 1.10
N GLY A 13 -24.24 -18.30 1.55
CA GLY A 13 -24.01 -19.75 1.61
C GLY A 13 -23.63 -20.43 0.27
N ARG A 14 -23.88 -19.79 -0.88
CA ARG A 14 -23.44 -20.30 -2.19
C ARG A 14 -21.96 -20.04 -2.49
N GLY A 15 -21.34 -19.09 -1.81
CA GLY A 15 -19.94 -18.71 -2.00
C GLY A 15 -19.02 -19.05 -0.82
N GLU A 16 -19.56 -19.53 0.30
CA GLU A 16 -18.82 -19.80 1.54
C GLU A 16 -17.58 -20.69 1.30
N GLU A 17 -17.76 -21.84 0.65
CA GLU A 17 -16.65 -22.79 0.39
C GLU A 17 -15.50 -22.13 -0.39
N MET A 18 -15.84 -21.33 -1.41
CA MET A 18 -14.85 -20.63 -2.22
C MET A 18 -14.18 -19.48 -1.44
N ALA A 19 -14.94 -18.78 -0.61
CA ALA A 19 -14.42 -17.73 0.25
C ALA A 19 -13.47 -18.28 1.33
N GLU A 20 -13.78 -19.44 1.91
CA GLU A 20 -12.90 -20.16 2.84
C GLU A 20 -11.61 -20.62 2.15
N GLN A 21 -11.72 -21.25 0.97
CA GLN A 21 -10.56 -21.66 0.19
C GLN A 21 -9.64 -20.47 -0.11
N LEU A 22 -10.20 -19.37 -0.62
CA LEU A 22 -9.43 -18.17 -0.91
C LEU A 22 -8.82 -17.54 0.36
N SER A 23 -9.52 -17.60 1.50
CA SER A 23 -8.97 -17.13 2.77
C SER A 23 -7.73 -17.93 3.17
N TYR A 24 -7.80 -19.26 3.08
CA TYR A 24 -6.66 -20.14 3.35
C TYR A 24 -5.49 -19.86 2.39
N GLU A 25 -5.75 -19.72 1.10
CA GLU A 25 -4.70 -19.42 0.12
C GLU A 25 -4.02 -18.07 0.39
N ILE A 26 -4.80 -17.03 0.71
CA ILE A 26 -4.29 -15.71 1.09
C ILE A 26 -3.38 -15.84 2.31
N ASP A 27 -3.84 -16.50 3.37
CA ASP A 27 -3.08 -16.65 4.61
C ASP A 27 -1.81 -17.48 4.38
N PHE A 28 -1.92 -18.56 3.61
CA PHE A 28 -0.80 -19.43 3.27
C PHE A 28 0.29 -18.67 2.52
N LEU A 29 -0.08 -17.95 1.45
CA LEU A 29 0.82 -17.22 0.57
C LEU A 29 1.41 -15.97 1.23
N SER A 30 0.65 -15.32 2.13
CA SER A 30 1.12 -14.12 2.84
C SER A 30 2.38 -14.37 3.67
N ARG A 31 2.63 -15.62 4.08
CA ARG A 31 3.87 -16.03 4.77
C ARG A 31 5.12 -15.97 3.89
N TRP A 32 4.95 -15.91 2.58
CA TRP A 32 6.02 -15.86 1.59
C TRP A 32 6.16 -14.47 0.96
N LEU A 33 5.24 -13.55 1.25
CA LEU A 33 5.37 -12.16 0.81
C LEU A 33 6.42 -11.44 1.66
N PRO A 34 7.29 -10.62 1.06
CA PRO A 34 8.17 -9.73 1.81
C PRO A 34 7.34 -8.84 2.73
N SER A 35 7.76 -8.69 3.99
CA SER A 35 7.14 -7.72 4.90
C SER A 35 7.36 -6.33 4.34
N LYS A 36 6.27 -5.59 4.14
CA LYS A 36 6.33 -4.15 3.89
C LYS A 36 6.76 -3.43 5.16
N LEU A 37 7.37 -2.25 4.99
CA LEU A 37 7.64 -1.33 6.08
C LEU A 37 6.33 -0.82 6.68
N GLY A 38 6.38 -0.52 7.98
CA GLY A 38 5.26 0.06 8.71
C GLY A 38 4.95 1.50 8.28
N GLU A 39 3.85 2.03 8.82
CA GLU A 39 3.41 3.40 8.56
C GLU A 39 4.45 4.44 9.02
N ASP A 40 5.06 4.24 10.19
CA ASP A 40 6.07 5.14 10.76
C ASP A 40 7.35 5.20 9.92
N GLU A 41 7.88 4.05 9.48
CA GLU A 41 9.03 4.01 8.59
C GLU A 41 8.70 4.61 7.21
N THR A 42 7.50 4.35 6.71
CA THR A 42 7.03 4.93 5.44
C THR A 42 6.96 6.45 5.55
N ALA A 43 6.43 6.99 6.65
CA ALA A 43 6.34 8.42 6.89
C ALA A 43 7.72 9.11 6.89
N LYS A 44 8.73 8.49 7.50
CA LYS A 44 10.11 9.00 7.48
C LYS A 44 10.69 9.05 6.07
N ILE A 45 10.41 8.05 5.24
CA ILE A 45 10.84 8.02 3.85
C ILE A 45 10.14 9.10 3.03
N VAL A 46 8.85 9.34 3.29
CA VAL A 46 8.09 10.43 2.67
C VAL A 46 8.73 11.78 2.99
N ASP A 47 8.96 12.08 4.27
CA ASP A 47 9.58 13.35 4.69
C ASP A 47 10.94 13.56 4.04
N ALA A 48 11.82 12.55 4.15
CA ALA A 48 13.15 12.62 3.57
C ALA A 48 13.09 12.88 2.06
N THR A 49 12.16 12.23 1.34
CA THR A 49 12.04 12.43 -0.11
C THR A 49 11.50 13.81 -0.47
N ILE A 50 10.56 14.35 0.31
CA ILE A 50 10.03 15.71 0.12
C ILE A 50 11.15 16.74 0.30
N ASP A 51 11.94 16.60 1.37
CA ASP A 51 13.05 17.49 1.70
C ASP A 51 14.19 17.39 0.67
N GLU A 52 14.57 16.17 0.26
CA GLU A 52 15.60 15.92 -0.76
C GLU A 52 15.24 16.55 -2.11
N LEU A 53 13.95 16.56 -2.46
CA LEU A 53 13.47 17.16 -3.70
C LEU A 53 13.19 18.67 -3.58
N GLY A 54 13.27 19.23 -2.38
CA GLY A 54 12.93 20.64 -2.11
C GLY A 54 11.48 20.97 -2.44
N LEU A 55 10.57 20.05 -2.17
CA LEU A 55 9.14 20.15 -2.56
C LEU A 55 8.21 20.45 -1.38
N SER A 56 8.77 20.79 -0.22
CA SER A 56 8.01 21.09 0.98
C SER A 56 7.03 22.25 0.71
N GLY A 57 5.74 22.02 0.94
CA GLY A 57 4.69 23.03 0.72
C GLY A 57 4.26 23.24 -0.73
N ASP A 58 4.58 22.32 -1.66
CA ASP A 58 4.02 22.29 -3.01
C ASP A 58 2.92 21.21 -3.13
N PRO A 59 1.62 21.57 -3.05
CA PRO A 59 0.52 20.61 -3.20
C PRO A 59 0.49 19.91 -4.56
N GLY A 60 1.09 20.50 -5.60
CA GLY A 60 1.21 19.91 -6.94
C GLY A 60 2.31 18.84 -7.04
N ALA A 61 3.20 18.75 -6.06
CA ALA A 61 4.36 17.86 -6.10
C ALA A 61 4.06 16.39 -5.79
N ALA A 62 2.85 16.05 -5.32
CA ALA A 62 2.54 14.71 -4.83
C ALA A 62 2.90 13.59 -5.82
N GLY A 63 2.57 13.76 -7.11
CA GLY A 63 2.89 12.77 -8.14
C GLY A 63 4.40 12.55 -8.35
N ARG A 64 5.21 13.61 -8.24
CA ARG A 64 6.67 13.53 -8.34
C ARG A 64 7.27 12.80 -7.14
N VAL A 65 6.82 13.13 -5.93
CA VAL A 65 7.31 12.49 -4.69
C VAL A 65 6.97 11.01 -4.68
N ILE A 66 5.71 10.65 -4.99
CA ILE A 66 5.29 9.24 -5.09
C ILE A 66 6.14 8.51 -6.13
N GLY A 67 6.34 9.10 -7.31
CA GLY A 67 7.15 8.49 -8.37
C GLY A 67 8.61 8.24 -7.96
N ALA A 68 9.21 9.18 -7.22
CA ALA A 68 10.57 9.04 -6.71
C ALA A 68 10.68 7.90 -5.68
N ILE A 69 9.76 7.84 -4.73
CA ILE A 69 9.71 6.79 -3.69
C ILE A 69 9.51 5.41 -4.32
N MET A 70 8.56 5.27 -5.24
CA MET A 70 8.26 3.98 -5.85
C MET A 70 9.41 3.46 -6.72
N LYS A 71 10.16 4.35 -7.38
CA LYS A 71 11.36 3.99 -8.15
C LYS A 71 12.50 3.49 -7.26
N SER A 72 12.67 4.05 -6.06
CA SER A 72 13.79 3.72 -5.18
C SER A 72 13.48 2.56 -4.22
N ARG A 73 12.26 2.51 -3.67
CA ARG A 73 11.86 1.65 -2.54
C ARG A 73 10.48 1.02 -2.68
N GLY A 74 9.88 1.02 -3.88
CA GLY A 74 8.51 0.54 -4.09
C GLY A 74 8.24 -0.91 -3.64
N ASN A 75 9.26 -1.78 -3.66
CA ASN A 75 9.14 -3.16 -3.20
C ASN A 75 9.02 -3.29 -1.68
N ASP A 76 9.52 -2.33 -0.93
CA ASP A 76 9.52 -2.36 0.54
C ASP A 76 8.30 -1.63 1.13
N LEU A 77 7.56 -0.91 0.30
CA LEU A 77 6.50 0.00 0.72
C LEU A 77 5.13 -0.45 0.22
N ASP A 78 4.09 -0.02 0.94
CA ASP A 78 2.71 -0.06 0.47
C ASP A 78 2.38 1.24 -0.28
N GLY A 79 2.04 1.13 -1.57
CA GLY A 79 1.80 2.29 -2.42
C GLY A 79 0.57 3.12 -2.02
N ALA A 80 -0.45 2.50 -1.42
CA ALA A 80 -1.61 3.21 -0.91
C ALA A 80 -1.25 4.03 0.34
N VAL A 81 -0.45 3.45 1.24
CA VAL A 81 0.08 4.15 2.43
C VAL A 81 0.97 5.32 2.00
N VAL A 82 1.89 5.12 1.06
CA VAL A 82 2.73 6.19 0.49
C VAL A 82 1.88 7.32 -0.10
N ASN A 83 0.88 6.98 -0.91
CA ASN A 83 0.02 7.99 -1.56
C ASN A 83 -0.70 8.88 -0.54
N ARG A 84 -1.30 8.25 0.49
CA ARG A 84 -1.99 8.94 1.57
C ARG A 84 -1.04 9.89 2.31
N LEU A 85 0.10 9.37 2.78
CA LEU A 85 1.07 10.15 3.56
C LEU A 85 1.64 11.32 2.76
N VAL A 86 1.98 11.13 1.48
CA VAL A 86 2.48 12.22 0.63
C VAL A 86 1.45 13.34 0.50
N ARG A 87 0.18 13.00 0.30
CA ARG A 87 -0.90 14.00 0.20
C ARG A 87 -1.16 14.72 1.51
N GLU A 88 -1.07 14.03 2.63
CA GLU A 88 -1.20 14.63 3.97
C GLU A 88 -0.06 15.60 4.30
N ARG A 89 1.15 15.36 3.77
CA ARG A 89 2.32 16.21 4.02
C ARG A 89 2.41 17.43 3.10
N LEU A 90 1.84 17.34 1.90
CA LEU A 90 1.89 18.40 0.88
C LEU A 90 0.59 19.19 0.73
N GLY A 91 -0.54 18.67 1.23
CA GLY A 91 -1.84 19.35 1.26
C GLY A 91 -1.99 20.22 2.50
#